data_AF-A0A821MJ40-F1
#
_entry.id   AF-A0A821MJ40-F1
#
_cell.length_a   1.000
_cell.length_b   1.000
_cell.length_c   1.000
_cell.angle_alpha   90.00
_cell.angle_beta   90.00
_cell.angle_gamma   90.00
#
_symmetry.space_group_name_H-M   'P 1'
#
loop_
_entity.id
_entity.type
_entity.pdbx_description
1 polymer ?
#
loop_
_entity_poly.entity_id
_entity_poly.type
_entity_poly.pdbx_seq_one_letter_code
_entity_poly.pdbx_strand_id
1 'polypeptide(L)' 'TIANPDAKRLYEELIHVRAYNKLIRPVKHNSERLTVYLGLRLTQLLDVDEKNQIMTTNVWLKQVRSYNKGYSLIQ' A
#
# COMPACT_ATOMS: atom_id res chain seq x y z
N THR A 1 -17.93 2.34 -23.23
CA THR A 1 -16.47 2.25 -23.44
C THR A 1 -16.06 0.80 -23.33
N ILE A 2 -15.39 0.25 -24.36
CA ILE A 2 -15.00 -1.16 -24.38
C ILE A 2 -13.86 -1.33 -23.36
N ALA A 3 -14.09 -2.13 -22.32
CA ALA A 3 -13.07 -2.40 -21.30
C ALA A 3 -11.88 -3.13 -21.93
N ASN A 4 -10.65 -2.74 -21.55
CA ASN A 4 -9.43 -3.35 -22.07
C ASN A 4 -9.40 -4.86 -21.73
N PRO A 5 -9.38 -5.78 -22.71
CA PRO A 5 -9.46 -7.22 -22.48
C PRO A 5 -8.24 -7.78 -21.75
N ASP A 6 -7.06 -7.20 -21.93
CA ASP A 6 -5.83 -7.62 -21.24
C ASP A 6 -5.89 -7.27 -19.74
N ALA A 7 -6.47 -6.12 -19.39
CA ALA A 7 -6.67 -5.74 -18.00
C ALA A 7 -7.61 -6.70 -17.27
N LYS A 8 -8.68 -7.15 -17.95
CA LYS A 8 -9.58 -8.18 -17.43
C LYS A 8 -8.84 -9.50 -17.20
N ARG A 9 -8.06 -9.97 -18.18
CA ARG A 9 -7.27 -11.19 -18.04
C ARG A 9 -6.31 -11.13 -16.86
N LEU A 10 -5.57 -10.03 -16.71
CA LEU A 10 -4.62 -9.85 -15.63
C LEU A 10 -5.31 -9.84 -14.25
N TYR A 11 -6.47 -9.20 -14.14
CA TYR A 11 -7.26 -9.20 -12.91
C TYR A 11 -7.69 -10.62 -12.51
N GLU A 12 -8.27 -11.37 -13.46
CA GLU A 12 -8.70 -12.75 -13.23
C GLU A 12 -7.53 -13.66 -12.83
N GLU A 13 -6.37 -13.49 -13.48
CA GLU A 13 -5.19 -14.28 -13.15
C GLU A 13 -4.66 -13.98 -11.74
N LEU A 14 -4.48 -12.71 -11.39
CA LEU A 14 -3.88 -12.31 -10.12
C LEU A 14 -4.79 -12.61 -8.93
N ILE A 15 -6.10 -12.39 -9.07
CA ILE A 15 -7.05 -12.48 -7.95
C ILE A 15 -7.63 -13.89 -7.82
N HIS A 16 -8.00 -14.53 -8.93
CA HIS A 16 -8.71 -15.81 -8.90
C HIS A 16 -7.79 -17.01 -9.13
N VAL A 17 -6.98 -17.01 -10.20
CA VAL A 17 -6.17 -18.18 -10.57
C VAL A 17 -5.00 -18.39 -9.60
N ARG A 18 -4.34 -17.32 -9.16
CA ARG A 18 -3.22 -17.39 -8.21
C ARG A 18 -3.65 -17.46 -6.74
N ALA A 19 -4.95 -17.56 -6.45
CA ALA A 19 -5.53 -17.67 -5.12
C ALA A 19 -4.96 -16.66 -4.10
N TYR A 20 -4.90 -15.38 -4.48
CA TYR A 20 -4.35 -14.34 -3.63
C TYR A 20 -5.21 -14.15 -2.35
N ASN A 21 -4.67 -14.55 -1.21
CA ASN A 21 -5.33 -14.37 0.08
C ASN A 21 -4.97 -13.01 0.69
N LYS A 22 -5.92 -12.07 0.66
CA LYS A 22 -5.77 -10.72 1.22
C LYS A 22 -5.60 -10.67 2.75
N LEU A 23 -5.91 -11.74 3.46
CA LEU A 23 -5.75 -11.83 4.92
C LEU A 23 -4.32 -12.20 5.34
N ILE A 24 -3.51 -12.70 4.39
CA ILE A 24 -2.15 -13.14 4.66
C ILE A 24 -1.16 -12.04 4.23
N ARG A 25 -0.13 -11.82 5.05
CA ARG A 25 0.95 -10.89 4.72
C ARG A 25 1.69 -11.38 3.47
N PRO A 26 1.82 -10.55 2.41
CA PRO A 26 2.44 -10.96 1.16
C PRO A 26 3.98 -10.95 1.28
N VAL A 27 4.54 -12.02 1.85
CA VAL A 27 5.98 -12.30 1.91
C VAL A 27 6.28 -13.64 1.23
N LYS A 28 7.48 -13.78 0.66
CA LYS A 28 7.90 -15.05 0.06
C LYS A 28 8.25 -16.08 1.14
N HIS A 29 8.90 -15.61 2.21
CA HIS A 29 9.27 -16.43 3.36
C HIS A 29 8.75 -15.79 4.66
N ASN A 30 8.29 -16.62 5.60
CA ASN A 30 7.72 -16.13 6.86
C ASN A 30 8.74 -15.40 7.77
N SER A 31 10.02 -15.68 7.60
CA SER A 31 11.14 -15.02 8.27
C SER A 31 11.40 -13.59 7.77
N GLU A 32 10.89 -13.22 6.60
CA GLU A 32 11.12 -11.91 6.01
C GLU A 32 10.19 -10.85 6.58
N ARG A 33 10.73 -9.63 6.75
CA ARG A 33 9.98 -8.45 7.19
C ARG A 33 9.42 -7.70 5.99
N LEU A 34 8.15 -7.28 6.10
CA LEU A 34 7.53 -6.37 5.14
C LEU A 34 7.75 -4.92 5.59
N THR A 35 8.61 -4.18 4.90
CA THR A 35 8.84 -2.76 5.18
C THR A 35 7.77 -1.91 4.50
N VAL A 36 7.09 -1.09 5.28
CA VAL A 36 6.07 -0.14 4.80
C VAL A 36 6.54 1.27 5.05
N TYR A 37 6.54 2.08 4.00
CA TYR A 37 6.82 3.51 4.06
C TYR A 37 5.51 4.28 4.09
N LEU A 38 5.40 5.18 5.05
CA LEU A 38 4.27 6.09 5.20
C LEU A 38 4.73 7.50 4.85
N GLY A 39 4.12 8.08 3.82
CA GLY A 39 4.24 9.48 3.49
C GLY A 39 2.94 10.18 3.84
N LEU A 40 3.04 11.26 4.62
CA LEU A 40 1.89 12.10 4.95
C LEU A 40 2.03 13.43 4.21
N ARG A 41 0.96 13.86 3.56
CA ARG A 41 0.85 15.19 2.99
C ARG A 41 -0.32 15.91 3.63
N LEU A 42 -0.02 16.91 4.44
CA LEU A 42 -1.03 17.81 4.99
C LEU A 42 -1.65 18.61 3.83
N THR A 43 -2.99 18.68 3.81
CA THR A 43 -3.72 19.50 2.84
C THR A 43 -4.07 20.83 3.47
N GLN A 44 -4.81 20.80 4.58
CA GLN A 44 -5.34 21.98 5.27
C GLN A 44 -5.57 21.65 6.76
N LEU A 45 -5.48 22.67 7.61
CA LEU A 45 -5.93 22.63 9.01
C LEU A 45 -7.38 23.11 9.06
N LEU A 46 -8.26 22.28 9.60
CA LEU A 46 -9.71 22.52 9.60
C LEU A 46 -10.15 23.28 10.85
N ASP A 47 -9.72 22.82 12.02
CA ASP A 47 -10.07 23.42 13.30
C ASP A 47 -9.06 23.03 14.39
N VAL A 48 -8.91 23.89 15.40
CA VAL A 48 -8.06 23.69 16.57
C VAL A 48 -8.84 24.07 17.82
N ASP A 49 -9.09 23.09 18.68
CA ASP A 49 -9.63 23.29 20.01
C ASP A 49 -8.49 23.28 21.03
N GLU A 50 -8.02 24.46 21.40
CA GLU A 50 -6.91 24.64 22.34
C GLU A 50 -7.29 24.26 23.77
N LYS A 51 -8.58 24.36 24.12
CA LYS A 51 -9.07 24.03 25.46
C LYS A 51 -9.07 22.51 25.67
N ASN A 52 -9.41 21.74 24.63
CA ASN A 52 -9.44 20.29 24.66
C ASN A 52 -8.22 19.62 24.01
N GLN A 53 -7.27 20.39 23.47
CA GLN A 53 -6.05 19.93 22.80
C GLN A 53 -6.32 19.01 21.59
N ILE A 54 -7.33 19.37 20.79
CA ILE A 54 -7.74 18.60 19.61
C ILE A 54 -7.47 19.44 18.36
N MET A 55 -6.78 18.84 17.39
CA MET A 55 -6.56 19.44 16.08
C MET A 55 -7.17 18.56 14.99
N THR A 56 -8.05 19.15 14.17
CA THR A 56 -8.68 18.49 13.03
C THR A 56 -7.97 18.93 11.76
N THR A 57 -7.36 18.01 11.02
CA THR A 57 -6.66 18.32 9.76
C THR A 57 -6.99 17.33 8.66
N ASN A 58 -7.00 17.82 7.41
CA ASN A 58 -7.13 16.98 6.23
C ASN A 58 -5.73 16.54 5.77
N VAL A 59 -5.49 15.23 5.77
CA VAL A 59 -4.20 14.63 5.40
C VAL A 59 -4.40 13.59 4.31
N TRP A 60 -3.53 13.61 3.30
CA TRP A 60 -3.37 12.49 2.39
C TRP A 60 -2.32 11.53 2.95
N LEU A 61 -2.74 10.28 3.19
CA LEU A 61 -1.84 9.21 3.57
C LEU A 61 -1.44 8.41 2.33
N LYS A 62 -0.15 8.41 2.02
CA LYS A 62 0.43 7.55 0.98
C LYS A 62 1.18 6.41 1.65
N GLN A 63 0.69 5.19 1.45
CA GLN A 63 1.36 3.99 1.90
C GLN A 63 2.05 3.30 0.72
N VAL A 64 3.35 3.04 0.84
CA VAL A 64 4.14 2.30 -0.15
C VAL A 64 4.81 1.13 0.54
N ARG A 65 4.86 -0.03 -0.11
CA ARG A 65 5.57 -1.20 0.39
C ARG A 65 6.90 -1.37 -0.33
N SER A 66 7.96 -1.65 0.42
CA SER A 66 9.25 -2.06 -0.14
C SER A 66 9.22 -3.55 -0.45
N TYR A 67 9.69 -3.92 -1.64
CA TYR A 67 9.96 -5.32 -1.94
C TYR A 67 11.47 -5.50 -1.92
N ASN A 68 11.98 -6.26 -0.95
CA ASN A 68 13.36 -6.71 -1.01
C ASN A 68 13.47 -7.74 -2.14
N LYS A 69 13.96 -7.30 -3.29
CA LYS A 69 14.47 -8.22 -4.31
C LYS A 69 15.84 -8.67 -3.82
N GLY A 70 15.91 -9.87 -3.23
CA GLY A 70 17.14 -10.47 -2.68
C GLY A 70 18.22 -10.82 -3.71
N TYR A 71 18.39 -10.01 -4.75
CA TYR A 71 19.50 -10.14 -5.70
C TYR A 71 20.55 -9.09 -5.35
N SER A 72 21.58 -9.49 -4.62
CA SER A 72 22.83 -8.74 -4.58
C SER A 72 23.50 -8.95 -5.94
N LEU A 73 23.54 -7.90 -6.77
CA LEU A 73 24.45 -7.87 -7.91
C LEU A 73 25.86 -7.77 -7.33
N ILE A 74 26.48 -8.93 -7.11
CA ILE A 74 27.93 -9.01 -6.93
C ILE A 74 28.55 -8.60 -8.27
N GLN A 75 29.34 -7.53 -8.22
CA GLN A 75 30.19 -7.01 -9.28
C GLN A 75 31.43 -7.90 -9.45
#